data_AF-A0AAV0SQ42-F1
#
_entry.id   AF-A0AAV0SQ42-F1
#
_cell.length_a   1.000
_cell.length_b   1.000
_cell.length_c   1.000
_cell.angle_alpha   90.00
_cell.angle_beta   90.00
_cell.angle_gamma   90.00
#
_symmetry.space_group_name_H-M   'P 1'
#
loop_
_entity.id
_entity.type
_entity.pdbx_description
1 polymer ?
#
loop_
_entity_poly.entity_id
_entity_poly.type
_entity_poly.pdbx_seq_one_letter_code
_entity_poly.pdbx_strand_id
1 'polypeptide(L)'
;MAISNAEEEFGRINVKDGCMSVDDLFYMLQVSVQSIVELLECGYDVLVLKKQCATIRSRIDGFVDILNHQTSKKYVLPKDELLQKLNKLNCSMKMISPKRIKESHSCESKEERRQRAWINLDGRYFLSGTSCTLDELVQWSKSNAFPASYKCILILRTFEAYMFEKALLLNGDGPCGQGTGDITFSLEQMQAFVSQYEGVINSWYQLPRMTSVLDVEQRSRKMLVMWIAFCFVHQRCVGEVPLCTNYNIALEWRDLKVAVLSDEAAILALQHVARYIRTWNNTNQRPPLFHLTNQEPTFDFGQRFGLGSTSMMDVYNREIEIWEARVKEKWNEIETKKRKVAELRAEISRLNQNLVSKKLLLTIEEERLRLNYRSNSYGYYPTSKPFKKRSWRPISMRLTSAIRTNEETLERTLVAPRYLVRPLPPAKSDAITVIFMMTMPRNIEILGSLCLTAQRSLAANAGECFTELEHHDMVAILQSERTNSSDTCYQYSVYSEPCSLLSSEILRSQ
;
A
#
# COMPACT_ATOMS: atom_id res chain seq x y z
N MET A 1 -45.83 -11.85 -25.67
CA MET A 1 -46.41 -10.65 -25.03
C MET A 1 -45.41 -9.50 -25.01
N ALA A 2 -44.17 -9.68 -24.52
CA ALA A 2 -43.11 -8.64 -24.60
C ALA A 2 -42.78 -8.16 -26.03
N ILE A 3 -42.85 -9.05 -27.03
CA ILE A 3 -42.53 -8.76 -28.44
C ILE A 3 -43.53 -7.78 -29.08
N SER A 4 -44.82 -7.86 -28.72
CA SER A 4 -45.85 -6.97 -29.27
C SER A 4 -45.83 -5.58 -28.61
N ASN A 5 -45.40 -5.49 -27.35
CA ASN A 5 -45.25 -4.19 -26.66
C ASN A 5 -44.07 -3.39 -27.22
N ALA A 6 -42.98 -4.05 -27.63
CA ALA A 6 -41.86 -3.38 -28.28
C ALA A 6 -42.26 -2.74 -29.63
N GLU A 7 -43.21 -3.32 -30.37
CA GLU A 7 -43.67 -2.77 -31.65
C GLU A 7 -44.43 -1.43 -31.52
N GLU A 8 -45.12 -1.23 -30.39
CA GLU A 8 -45.93 -0.03 -30.14
C GLU A 8 -45.06 1.17 -29.69
N GLU A 9 -43.93 0.90 -29.03
CA GLU A 9 -43.02 1.91 -28.47
C GLU A 9 -42.17 2.63 -29.54
N PHE A 10 -41.94 2.01 -30.70
CA PHE A 10 -41.19 2.61 -31.82
C PHE A 10 -41.93 3.76 -32.53
N GLY A 11 -43.21 3.99 -32.23
CA GLY A 11 -44.06 4.97 -32.93
C GLY A 11 -43.89 6.43 -32.51
N ARG A 12 -43.18 6.75 -31.42
CA ARG A 12 -43.07 8.13 -30.90
C ARG A 12 -41.61 8.50 -30.61
N ILE A 13 -41.07 9.41 -31.42
CA ILE A 13 -39.62 9.66 -31.51
C ILE A 13 -39.20 10.85 -30.64
N ASN A 14 -38.43 10.57 -29.58
CA ASN A 14 -37.50 11.51 -28.93
C ASN A 14 -36.10 10.89 -28.94
N VAL A 15 -35.08 11.65 -29.37
CA VAL A 15 -33.71 11.14 -29.64
C VAL A 15 -33.04 10.59 -28.36
N LYS A 16 -33.32 11.19 -27.21
CA LYS A 16 -32.74 10.76 -25.93
C LYS A 16 -33.37 9.44 -25.44
N ASP A 17 -34.67 9.30 -25.63
CA ASP A 17 -35.42 8.12 -25.22
C ASP A 17 -35.14 6.96 -26.19
N GLY A 18 -34.99 7.23 -27.49
CA GLY A 18 -34.66 6.23 -28.51
C GLY A 18 -33.30 5.56 -28.33
N CYS A 19 -32.26 6.26 -27.85
CA CYS A 19 -30.97 5.62 -27.57
C CYS A 19 -31.04 4.68 -26.35
N MET A 20 -31.71 5.09 -25.27
CA MET A 20 -31.86 4.23 -24.09
C MET A 20 -32.69 2.98 -24.41
N SER A 21 -33.76 3.12 -25.20
CA SER A 21 -34.56 1.99 -25.65
C SER A 21 -33.77 1.01 -26.54
N VAL A 22 -32.81 1.49 -27.34
CA VAL A 22 -31.94 0.62 -28.16
C VAL A 22 -30.98 -0.18 -27.28
N ASP A 23 -30.37 0.45 -26.28
CA ASP A 23 -29.46 -0.22 -25.34
C ASP A 23 -30.20 -1.30 -24.52
N ASP A 24 -31.41 -0.99 -24.04
CA ASP A 24 -32.26 -1.96 -23.32
C ASP A 24 -32.66 -3.14 -24.21
N LEU A 25 -32.97 -2.90 -25.49
CA LEU A 25 -33.30 -3.95 -26.45
C LEU A 25 -32.10 -4.81 -26.84
N PHE A 26 -30.91 -4.23 -26.99
CA PHE A 26 -29.68 -4.99 -27.19
C PHE A 26 -29.33 -5.84 -25.97
N TYR A 27 -29.52 -5.30 -24.76
CA TYR A 27 -29.33 -6.03 -23.52
C TYR A 27 -30.32 -7.21 -23.41
N MET A 28 -31.61 -6.99 -23.68
CA MET A 28 -32.60 -8.08 -23.68
C MET A 28 -32.31 -9.14 -24.76
N LEU A 29 -31.85 -8.72 -25.94
CA LEU A 29 -31.44 -9.64 -27.00
C LEU A 29 -30.21 -10.46 -26.58
N GLN A 30 -29.23 -9.83 -25.93
CA GLN A 30 -28.04 -10.51 -25.42
C GLN A 30 -28.38 -11.57 -24.37
N VAL A 31 -29.23 -11.23 -23.40
CA VAL A 31 -29.72 -12.17 -22.37
C VAL A 31 -30.47 -13.33 -23.03
N SER A 32 -31.33 -13.04 -24.02
CA SER A 32 -32.08 -14.07 -24.75
C SER A 32 -31.17 -15.00 -25.55
N VAL A 33 -30.13 -14.46 -26.19
CA VAL A 33 -29.13 -15.25 -26.93
C VAL A 33 -28.31 -16.13 -25.99
N GLN A 34 -27.94 -15.63 -24.81
CA GLN A 34 -27.24 -16.40 -23.78
C GLN A 34 -28.07 -17.64 -23.36
N SER A 35 -29.36 -17.45 -23.05
CA SER A 35 -30.25 -18.57 -22.70
C SER A 35 -30.51 -19.53 -23.86
N ILE A 36 -30.50 -19.06 -25.11
CA ILE A 36 -30.61 -19.92 -26.30
C ILE A 36 -29.35 -20.77 -26.47
N VAL A 37 -28.17 -20.25 -26.17
CA VAL A 37 -26.90 -21.01 -26.19
C VAL A 37 -26.93 -22.11 -25.12
N GLU A 38 -27.41 -21.81 -23.91
CA GLU A 38 -27.57 -22.81 -22.84
C GLU A 38 -28.55 -23.94 -23.24
N LEU A 39 -29.66 -23.60 -23.93
CA LEU A 39 -30.62 -24.58 -24.43
C LEU A 39 -30.04 -25.43 -25.57
N LEU A 40 -29.21 -24.85 -26.44
CA LEU A 40 -28.48 -25.58 -27.48
C LEU A 40 -27.48 -26.57 -26.86
N GLU A 41 -26.75 -26.15 -25.82
CA GLU A 41 -25.82 -27.03 -25.07
C GLU A 41 -26.56 -28.19 -24.38
N CYS A 42 -27.81 -27.97 -23.97
CA CYS A 42 -28.70 -29.01 -23.43
C CYS A 42 -29.36 -29.90 -24.51
N GLY A 43 -29.04 -29.72 -25.80
CA GLY A 43 -29.50 -30.58 -26.89
C GLY A 43 -30.88 -30.25 -27.48
N TYR A 44 -31.44 -29.08 -27.18
CA TYR A 44 -32.74 -28.65 -27.73
C TYR A 44 -32.59 -28.01 -29.13
N ASP A 45 -33.60 -28.19 -29.99
CA ASP A 45 -33.68 -27.50 -31.29
C ASP A 45 -34.13 -26.05 -31.09
N VAL A 46 -33.20 -25.12 -31.34
CA VAL A 46 -33.40 -23.67 -31.18
C VAL A 46 -33.47 -22.91 -32.51
N LEU A 47 -33.66 -23.59 -33.65
CA LEU A 47 -33.68 -22.96 -34.98
C LEU A 47 -34.74 -21.86 -35.12
N VAL A 48 -35.90 -22.05 -34.50
CA VAL A 48 -37.00 -21.06 -34.50
C VAL A 48 -36.62 -19.82 -33.70
N LEU A 49 -36.02 -20.00 -32.52
CA LEU A 49 -35.58 -18.91 -31.65
C LEU A 49 -34.42 -18.12 -32.28
N LYS A 50 -33.47 -18.81 -32.94
CA LYS A 50 -32.39 -18.18 -33.71
C LYS A 50 -32.92 -17.27 -34.83
N LYS A 51 -33.94 -17.73 -35.56
CA LYS A 51 -34.60 -16.90 -36.60
C LYS A 51 -35.27 -15.67 -35.99
N GLN A 52 -35.95 -15.81 -34.86
CA GLN A 52 -36.60 -14.68 -34.17
C GLN A 52 -35.58 -13.65 -33.67
N CYS A 53 -34.46 -14.09 -33.08
CA CYS A 53 -33.37 -13.19 -32.68
C CYS A 53 -32.76 -12.44 -33.88
N ALA A 54 -32.60 -13.11 -35.04
CA ALA A 54 -32.12 -12.47 -36.25
C ALA A 54 -33.10 -11.40 -36.78
N THR A 55 -34.41 -11.67 -36.72
CA THR A 55 -35.45 -10.69 -37.08
C THR A 55 -35.44 -9.47 -36.15
N ILE A 56 -35.28 -9.69 -34.84
CA ILE A 56 -35.19 -8.60 -33.86
C ILE A 56 -33.93 -7.76 -34.12
N ARG A 57 -32.78 -8.40 -34.34
CA ARG A 57 -31.53 -7.71 -34.65
C ARG A 57 -31.65 -6.83 -35.90
N SER A 58 -32.21 -7.37 -36.99
CA SER A 58 -32.42 -6.61 -38.23
C SER A 58 -33.34 -5.39 -38.04
N ARG A 59 -34.32 -5.47 -37.13
CA ARG A 59 -35.19 -4.34 -36.80
C ARG A 59 -34.47 -3.27 -35.97
N ILE A 60 -33.67 -3.69 -34.99
CA ILE A 60 -32.85 -2.75 -34.20
C ILE A 60 -31.87 -2.03 -35.11
N ASP A 61 -31.17 -2.75 -36.00
CA ASP A 61 -30.25 -2.16 -36.98
C ASP A 61 -30.95 -1.12 -37.87
N GLY A 62 -32.15 -1.45 -38.38
CA GLY A 62 -32.95 -0.51 -39.18
C GLY A 62 -33.42 0.73 -38.41
N PHE A 63 -33.75 0.59 -37.13
CA PHE A 63 -34.09 1.73 -36.27
C PHE A 63 -32.88 2.62 -36.00
N VAL A 64 -31.72 2.02 -35.70
CA VAL A 64 -30.45 2.72 -35.48
C VAL A 64 -30.06 3.51 -36.74
N ASP A 65 -30.24 2.94 -37.92
CA ASP A 65 -29.98 3.62 -39.20
C ASP A 65 -30.89 4.85 -39.39
N ILE A 66 -32.19 4.74 -39.08
CA ILE A 66 -33.13 5.87 -39.15
C ILE A 66 -32.74 6.96 -38.14
N LEU A 67 -32.39 6.57 -36.91
CA LEU A 67 -31.99 7.49 -35.85
C LEU A 67 -30.66 8.20 -36.18
N ASN A 68 -29.69 7.48 -36.73
CA ASN A 68 -28.43 8.03 -37.23
C ASN A 68 -28.66 8.99 -38.40
N HIS A 69 -29.58 8.65 -39.31
CA HIS A 69 -29.94 9.53 -40.42
C HIS A 69 -30.65 10.81 -39.95
N GLN A 70 -31.52 10.74 -38.95
CA GLN A 70 -32.16 11.93 -38.35
C GLN A 70 -31.17 12.77 -37.54
N THR A 71 -30.27 12.13 -36.80
CA THR A 71 -29.25 12.81 -35.99
C THR A 71 -28.22 13.50 -36.88
N SER A 72 -27.77 12.86 -37.95
CA SER A 72 -26.86 13.49 -38.93
C SER A 72 -27.46 14.69 -39.65
N LYS A 73 -28.80 14.76 -39.81
CA LYS A 73 -29.50 15.95 -40.31
C LYS A 73 -29.51 17.12 -39.32
N LYS A 74 -29.40 16.87 -38.01
CA LYS A 74 -29.28 17.92 -36.98
C LYS A 74 -27.85 18.44 -36.85
N TYR A 75 -26.86 17.56 -37.02
CA TYR A 75 -25.44 17.90 -36.95
C TYR A 75 -24.85 18.08 -38.36
N VAL A 76 -25.35 19.08 -39.09
CA VAL A 76 -24.75 19.51 -40.34
C VAL A 76 -23.61 20.47 -40.00
N LEU A 77 -22.40 20.18 -40.53
CA LEU A 77 -21.26 21.08 -40.41
C LEU A 77 -21.65 22.50 -40.85
N PRO A 78 -21.17 23.56 -40.17
CA PRO A 78 -21.48 24.93 -40.56
C PRO A 78 -21.13 25.17 -42.03
N LYS A 79 -21.96 25.96 -42.73
CA LYS A 79 -21.70 26.36 -44.13
C LYS A 79 -20.30 26.99 -44.25
N ASP A 80 -19.68 26.85 -45.42
CA ASP A 80 -18.29 27.24 -45.68
C ASP A 80 -17.93 28.66 -45.21
N GLU A 81 -18.86 29.60 -45.26
CA GLU A 81 -18.66 30.98 -44.78
C GLU A 81 -18.42 31.07 -43.27
N LEU A 82 -19.08 30.20 -42.48
CA LEU A 82 -18.92 30.17 -41.02
C LEU A 82 -17.65 29.42 -40.62
N LEU A 83 -17.27 28.39 -41.39
CA LEU A 83 -15.96 27.72 -41.28
C LEU A 83 -14.81 28.68 -41.64
N GLN A 84 -14.98 29.54 -42.65
CA GLN A 84 -14.01 30.58 -42.98
C GLN A 84 -13.88 31.64 -41.88
N LYS A 85 -14.98 31.99 -41.20
CA LYS A 85 -14.93 32.88 -40.02
C LYS A 85 -14.23 32.21 -38.82
N LEU A 86 -14.47 30.91 -38.58
CA LEU A 86 -13.79 30.13 -37.55
C LEU A 86 -12.29 29.97 -37.83
N ASN A 87 -11.89 29.77 -39.09
CA ASN A 87 -10.48 29.73 -39.49
C ASN A 87 -9.76 31.09 -39.38
N LYS A 88 -10.50 32.21 -39.33
CA LYS A 88 -9.94 33.54 -39.05
C LYS A 88 -9.76 33.81 -37.56
N LEU A 89 -10.40 33.04 -36.68
CA LEU A 89 -10.11 33.07 -35.25
C LEU A 89 -8.79 32.32 -35.05
N ASN A 90 -7.78 33.05 -34.61
CA ASN A 90 -6.39 32.63 -34.62
C ASN A 90 -6.14 31.49 -33.61
N CYS A 91 -6.48 30.26 -33.98
CA CYS A 91 -5.93 29.07 -33.34
C CYS A 91 -4.51 28.88 -33.86
N SER A 92 -3.54 28.74 -32.96
CA SER A 92 -2.12 28.46 -33.25
C SER A 92 -1.86 27.12 -33.97
N MET A 93 -2.92 26.43 -34.41
CA MET A 93 -2.87 25.18 -35.12
C MET A 93 -3.52 25.36 -36.50
N LYS A 94 -2.69 25.39 -37.55
CA LYS A 94 -3.15 25.32 -38.95
C LYS A 94 -3.72 23.93 -39.20
N MET A 95 -5.02 23.76 -38.97
CA MET A 95 -5.72 22.56 -39.41
C MET A 95 -5.99 22.66 -40.91
N ILE A 96 -5.25 21.89 -41.71
CA ILE A 96 -5.59 21.69 -43.12
C ILE A 96 -6.81 20.77 -43.13
N SER A 97 -8.00 21.35 -43.38
CA SER A 97 -9.23 20.59 -43.51
C SER A 97 -9.05 19.50 -44.57
N PRO A 98 -9.51 18.25 -44.33
CA PRO A 98 -9.54 17.25 -45.38
C PRO A 98 -10.41 17.79 -46.51
N LYS A 99 -9.83 18.04 -47.69
CA LYS A 99 -10.62 18.30 -48.88
C LYS A 99 -11.49 17.07 -49.09
N ARG A 100 -12.81 17.21 -48.97
CA ARG A 100 -13.78 16.18 -49.37
C ARG A 100 -13.74 16.05 -50.90
N ILE A 101 -12.67 15.45 -51.42
CA ILE A 101 -12.68 14.94 -52.78
C ILE A 101 -13.38 13.59 -52.66
N LYS A 102 -14.51 13.45 -53.35
CA LYS A 102 -15.21 12.16 -53.47
C LYS A 102 -14.18 11.09 -53.82
N GLU A 103 -14.15 10.02 -53.03
CA GLU A 103 -13.12 8.95 -53.07
C GLU A 103 -12.98 8.27 -54.44
N SER A 104 -13.90 8.54 -55.38
CA SER A 104 -13.86 8.04 -56.76
C SER A 104 -12.84 8.73 -57.68
N HIS A 105 -12.21 9.85 -57.27
CA HIS A 105 -11.27 10.59 -58.14
C HIS A 105 -9.92 10.94 -57.48
N SER A 106 -9.62 10.37 -56.32
CA SER A 106 -8.31 10.55 -55.69
C SER A 106 -7.31 9.57 -56.28
N CYS A 107 -6.37 10.06 -57.10
CA CYS A 107 -5.18 9.31 -57.53
C CYS A 107 -4.15 9.15 -56.40
N GLU A 108 -4.45 9.57 -55.16
CA GLU A 108 -3.49 9.50 -54.08
C GLU A 108 -3.31 8.08 -53.57
N SER A 109 -2.08 7.61 -53.69
CA SER A 109 -1.63 6.36 -53.11
C SER A 109 -1.86 6.36 -51.59
N LYS A 110 -1.94 5.16 -50.99
CA LYS A 110 -2.00 5.02 -49.53
C LYS A 110 -0.80 5.69 -48.85
N GLU A 111 0.35 5.73 -49.52
CA GLU A 111 1.59 6.30 -49.00
C GLU A 111 1.55 7.82 -48.93
N GLU A 112 1.00 8.49 -49.95
CA GLU A 112 0.82 9.95 -49.94
C GLU A 112 -0.23 10.40 -48.91
N ARG A 113 -1.22 9.56 -48.60
CA ARG A 113 -2.14 9.79 -47.47
C ARG A 113 -1.43 9.66 -46.13
N ARG A 114 -0.56 8.66 -45.99
CA ARG A 114 0.25 8.43 -44.79
C ARG A 114 1.23 9.58 -44.57
N GLN A 115 1.97 9.99 -45.59
CA GLN A 115 2.89 11.13 -45.54
C GLN A 115 2.17 12.44 -45.18
N ARG A 116 0.96 12.66 -45.67
CA ARG A 116 0.19 13.87 -45.32
C ARG A 116 -0.34 13.84 -43.90
N ALA A 117 -0.78 12.68 -43.42
CA ALA A 117 -1.09 12.49 -42.00
C ALA A 117 0.15 12.74 -41.15
N TRP A 118 1.32 12.23 -41.56
CA TRP A 118 2.61 12.50 -40.93
C TRP A 118 2.99 13.99 -40.92
N ILE A 119 2.83 14.70 -42.03
CA ILE A 119 3.08 16.15 -42.14
C ILE A 119 2.11 16.95 -41.26
N ASN A 120 0.86 16.51 -41.11
CA ASN A 120 -0.10 17.12 -40.19
C ASN A 120 0.21 16.83 -38.71
N LEU A 121 1.02 15.80 -38.44
CA LEU A 121 1.53 15.44 -37.12
C LEU A 121 2.90 16.06 -36.84
N ASP A 122 3.50 16.76 -37.81
CA ASP A 122 4.89 17.20 -37.77
C ASP A 122 5.08 18.25 -36.66
N GLY A 123 5.92 17.89 -35.69
CA GLY A 123 6.15 18.63 -34.45
C GLY A 123 5.84 17.87 -33.15
N ARG A 124 5.36 16.60 -33.20
CA ARG A 124 5.09 15.80 -31.99
C ARG A 124 5.81 14.45 -32.03
N TYR A 125 6.65 14.19 -31.04
CA TYR A 125 7.34 12.91 -30.85
C TYR A 125 6.33 11.85 -30.39
N PHE A 126 5.88 10.98 -31.29
CA PHE A 126 5.08 9.81 -30.95
C PHE A 126 6.00 8.60 -30.80
N LEU A 127 5.92 7.94 -29.64
CA LEU A 127 6.63 6.69 -29.40
C LEU A 127 5.75 5.53 -29.90
N SER A 128 6.31 4.64 -30.72
CA SER A 128 5.64 3.39 -31.06
C SER A 128 5.69 2.45 -29.86
N GLY A 129 4.55 2.16 -29.25
CA GLY A 129 4.47 1.29 -28.07
C GLY A 129 5.05 -0.11 -28.31
N THR A 130 5.05 -0.61 -29.55
CA THR A 130 5.54 -1.97 -29.86
C THR A 130 7.08 -2.07 -29.97
N SER A 131 7.77 -0.98 -30.31
CA SER A 131 9.20 -1.00 -30.62
C SER A 131 10.08 -0.22 -29.65
N CYS A 132 9.50 0.44 -28.64
CA CYS A 132 10.24 1.21 -27.66
C CYS A 132 10.80 0.35 -26.52
N THR A 133 11.80 0.88 -25.81
CA THR A 133 12.26 0.36 -24.52
C THR A 133 11.39 0.89 -23.38
N LEU A 134 11.42 0.23 -22.22
CA LEU A 134 10.67 0.67 -21.04
C LEU A 134 11.14 2.05 -20.55
N ASP A 135 12.46 2.30 -20.59
CA ASP A 135 13.06 3.58 -20.18
C ASP A 135 12.64 4.71 -21.10
N GLU A 136 12.69 4.50 -22.41
CA GLU A 136 12.20 5.48 -23.39
C GLU A 136 10.73 5.82 -23.14
N LEU A 137 9.90 4.82 -22.80
CA LEU A 137 8.47 4.99 -22.54
C LEU A 137 8.19 5.81 -21.26
N VAL A 138 8.92 5.51 -20.18
CA VAL A 138 8.82 6.25 -18.90
C VAL A 138 9.39 7.67 -19.02
N GLN A 139 10.46 7.88 -19.78
CA GLN A 139 11.00 9.21 -20.03
C GLN A 139 10.09 10.03 -20.96
N TRP A 140 9.59 9.41 -22.03
CA TRP A 140 8.71 10.04 -23.01
C TRP A 140 7.41 10.55 -22.39
N SER A 141 6.81 9.77 -21.49
CA SER A 141 5.58 10.16 -20.78
C SER A 141 5.77 11.31 -19.79
N LYS A 142 7.01 11.56 -19.32
CA LYS A 142 7.36 12.75 -18.52
C LYS A 142 7.55 14.01 -19.36
N SER A 143 7.69 13.89 -20.67
CA SER A 143 7.86 15.04 -21.55
C SER A 143 6.56 15.88 -21.64
N ASN A 144 6.72 17.21 -21.70
CA ASN A 144 5.60 18.17 -21.77
C ASN A 144 5.25 18.57 -23.22
N ALA A 145 5.56 17.72 -24.19
CA ALA A 145 5.42 18.02 -25.61
C ALA A 145 3.96 17.92 -26.16
N PHE A 146 2.98 17.63 -25.31
CA PHE A 146 1.61 17.30 -25.73
C PHE A 146 0.57 18.28 -25.18
N PRO A 147 -0.46 18.65 -25.97
CA PRO A 147 -1.62 19.37 -25.46
C PRO A 147 -2.29 18.58 -24.33
N ALA A 148 -2.60 19.28 -23.23
CA ALA A 148 -3.18 18.69 -22.03
C ALA A 148 -4.46 17.86 -22.32
N SER A 149 -5.22 18.24 -23.34
CA SER A 149 -6.51 17.61 -23.70
C SER A 149 -6.40 16.15 -24.16
N TYR A 150 -5.26 15.71 -24.72
CA TYR A 150 -5.09 14.34 -25.24
C TYR A 150 -3.93 13.58 -24.60
N LYS A 151 -3.17 14.23 -23.69
CA LYS A 151 -1.97 13.67 -23.06
C LYS A 151 -2.27 12.34 -22.35
N CYS A 152 -3.34 12.28 -21.55
CA CYS A 152 -3.71 11.07 -20.82
C CYS A 152 -4.02 9.90 -21.75
N ILE A 153 -4.86 10.11 -22.77
CA ILE A 153 -5.25 9.04 -23.70
C ILE A 153 -4.03 8.53 -24.46
N LEU A 154 -3.19 9.43 -24.95
CA LEU A 154 -1.99 9.06 -25.69
C LEU A 154 -1.08 8.16 -24.86
N ILE A 155 -0.79 8.58 -23.61
CA ILE A 155 0.08 7.83 -22.70
C ILE A 155 -0.54 6.48 -22.35
N LEU A 156 -1.84 6.42 -22.05
CA LEU A 156 -2.51 5.14 -21.75
C LEU A 156 -2.41 4.16 -22.92
N ARG A 157 -2.72 4.59 -24.14
CA ARG A 157 -2.72 3.69 -25.30
C ARG A 157 -1.31 3.23 -25.69
N THR A 158 -0.30 4.09 -25.55
CA THR A 158 1.08 3.65 -25.81
C THR A 158 1.60 2.70 -24.74
N PHE A 159 1.25 2.94 -23.46
CA PHE A 159 1.62 2.05 -22.35
C PHE A 159 0.95 0.68 -22.47
N GLU A 160 -0.36 0.67 -22.76
CA GLU A 160 -1.13 -0.55 -22.99
C GLU A 160 -0.58 -1.33 -24.19
N ALA A 161 -0.36 -0.66 -25.33
CA ALA A 161 0.19 -1.32 -26.53
C ALA A 161 1.57 -1.94 -26.27
N TYR A 162 2.43 -1.24 -25.52
CA TYR A 162 3.72 -1.80 -25.10
C TYR A 162 3.54 -3.06 -24.25
N MET A 163 2.71 -3.00 -23.21
CA MET A 163 2.53 -4.13 -22.31
C MET A 163 1.87 -5.32 -23.00
N PHE A 164 0.88 -5.10 -23.87
CA PHE A 164 0.20 -6.16 -24.59
C PHE A 164 1.12 -6.87 -25.56
N GLU A 165 1.95 -6.13 -26.29
CA GLU A 165 2.97 -6.70 -27.19
C GLU A 165 4.01 -7.51 -26.40
N LYS A 166 4.52 -6.96 -25.28
CA LYS A 166 5.52 -7.65 -24.47
C LYS A 166 4.95 -8.89 -23.80
N ALA A 167 3.68 -8.92 -23.39
CA ALA A 167 3.04 -10.06 -22.75
C ALA A 167 3.18 -11.37 -23.55
N LEU A 168 3.32 -11.28 -24.87
CA LEU A 168 3.55 -12.44 -25.74
C LEU A 168 4.84 -13.21 -25.36
N LEU A 169 5.83 -12.53 -24.80
CA LEU A 169 7.11 -13.08 -24.36
C LEU A 169 7.04 -13.92 -23.08
N LEU A 170 5.94 -13.83 -22.30
CA LEU A 170 5.81 -14.51 -21.00
C LEU A 170 5.94 -16.05 -21.09
N ASN A 171 5.55 -16.65 -22.22
CA ASN A 171 5.54 -18.10 -22.42
C ASN A 171 6.59 -18.59 -23.45
N GLY A 172 7.46 -17.71 -23.96
CA GLY A 172 8.44 -18.06 -25.00
C GLY A 172 7.89 -18.19 -26.44
N ASP A 173 6.58 -17.99 -26.64
CA ASP A 173 5.88 -18.09 -27.94
C ASP A 173 5.93 -16.79 -28.77
N GLY A 174 6.95 -15.94 -28.58
CA GLY A 174 7.06 -14.68 -29.31
C GLY A 174 7.34 -14.88 -30.82
N PRO A 175 7.01 -13.89 -31.69
CA PRO A 175 7.26 -13.97 -33.14
C PRO A 175 8.73 -14.10 -33.54
N CYS A 176 9.65 -14.11 -32.58
CA CYS A 176 11.06 -14.40 -32.77
C CYS A 176 11.39 -15.67 -31.98
N GLY A 177 11.45 -16.81 -32.66
CA GLY A 177 11.87 -18.11 -32.12
C GLY A 177 13.35 -18.16 -31.70
N GLN A 178 13.76 -17.26 -30.82
CA GLN A 178 15.03 -17.27 -30.11
C GLN A 178 14.72 -17.18 -28.62
N GLY A 179 15.21 -18.17 -27.87
CA GLY A 179 14.96 -18.31 -26.44
C GLY A 179 15.24 -17.02 -25.67
N THR A 180 14.45 -16.79 -24.62
CA THR A 180 14.70 -15.76 -23.59
C THR A 180 15.27 -14.48 -24.19
N GLY A 181 14.51 -13.86 -25.11
CA GLY A 181 14.79 -12.50 -25.56
C GLY A 181 14.81 -11.61 -24.33
N ASP A 182 16.02 -11.28 -23.90
CA ASP A 182 16.38 -10.64 -22.64
C ASP A 182 15.59 -9.34 -22.48
N ILE A 183 14.44 -9.39 -21.80
CA ILE A 183 13.76 -8.18 -21.36
C ILE A 183 14.62 -7.65 -20.21
N THR A 184 15.67 -6.93 -20.58
CA THR A 184 16.59 -6.27 -19.68
C THR A 184 15.92 -5.03 -19.11
N PHE A 185 14.93 -5.23 -18.24
CA PHE A 185 14.33 -4.17 -17.44
C PHE A 185 14.75 -4.32 -15.98
N SER A 186 15.08 -3.23 -15.31
CA SER A 186 15.24 -3.23 -13.85
C SER A 186 13.87 -3.33 -13.18
N LEU A 187 13.79 -4.00 -12.03
CA LEU A 187 12.56 -4.15 -11.27
C LEU A 187 11.98 -2.78 -10.86
N GLU A 188 12.86 -1.83 -10.57
CA GLU A 188 12.53 -0.45 -10.23
C GLU A 188 11.91 0.30 -11.42
N GLN A 189 12.35 0.02 -12.65
CA GLN A 189 11.75 0.61 -13.85
C GLN A 189 10.31 0.12 -14.05
N MET A 190 10.05 -1.16 -13.81
CA MET A 190 8.68 -1.70 -13.87
C MET A 190 7.78 -1.08 -12.80
N GLN A 191 8.30 -0.89 -11.57
CA GLN A 191 7.56 -0.21 -10.51
C GLN A 191 7.27 1.26 -10.86
N ALA A 192 8.25 1.96 -11.44
CA ALA A 192 8.07 3.34 -11.90
C ALA A 192 7.04 3.44 -13.03
N PHE A 193 7.07 2.47 -13.97
CA PHE A 193 6.08 2.36 -15.04
C PHE A 193 4.66 2.19 -14.47
N VAL A 194 4.46 1.24 -13.55
CA VAL A 194 3.16 0.99 -12.92
C VAL A 194 2.66 2.23 -12.19
N SER A 195 3.51 2.87 -11.38
CA SER A 195 3.15 4.08 -10.63
C SER A 195 2.73 5.21 -11.56
N GLN A 196 3.44 5.38 -12.68
CA GLN A 196 3.12 6.40 -13.66
C GLN A 196 1.82 6.08 -14.41
N TYR A 197 1.61 4.83 -14.81
CA TYR A 197 0.39 4.39 -15.46
C TYR A 197 -0.83 4.61 -14.55
N GLU A 198 -0.73 4.29 -13.25
CA GLU A 198 -1.79 4.56 -12.28
C GLU A 198 -2.09 6.05 -12.14
N GLY A 199 -1.06 6.90 -12.05
CA GLY A 199 -1.24 8.35 -12.00
C GLY A 199 -1.97 8.90 -13.23
N VAL A 200 -1.65 8.37 -14.42
CA VAL A 200 -2.30 8.78 -15.68
C VAL A 200 -3.74 8.27 -15.75
N ILE A 201 -4.02 7.05 -15.30
CA ILE A 201 -5.37 6.51 -15.20
C ILE A 201 -6.24 7.34 -14.25
N ASN A 202 -5.71 7.67 -13.07
CA ASN A 202 -6.45 8.45 -12.08
C ASN A 202 -6.77 9.84 -12.64
N SER A 203 -5.85 10.44 -13.38
CA SER A 203 -6.08 11.69 -14.11
C SER A 203 -7.15 11.52 -15.21
N TRP A 204 -7.15 10.39 -15.91
CA TRP A 204 -8.12 10.09 -16.96
C TRP A 204 -9.55 9.94 -16.41
N TYR A 205 -9.74 9.30 -15.26
CA TYR A 205 -11.06 9.18 -14.63
C TYR A 205 -11.68 10.53 -14.22
N GLN A 206 -10.87 11.58 -14.05
CA GLN A 206 -11.34 12.93 -13.75
C GLN A 206 -11.73 13.72 -15.01
N LEU A 207 -11.43 13.21 -16.22
CA LEU A 207 -11.76 13.89 -17.47
C LEU A 207 -13.23 13.66 -17.85
N PRO A 208 -13.88 14.64 -18.52
CA PRO A 208 -15.23 14.46 -19.04
C PRO A 208 -15.32 13.25 -19.98
N ARG A 209 -16.40 12.46 -19.88
CA ARG A 209 -16.67 11.18 -20.57
C ARG A 209 -16.79 11.23 -22.11
N MET A 210 -16.13 12.19 -22.76
CA MET A 210 -16.10 12.39 -24.22
C MET A 210 -15.06 11.48 -24.92
N THR A 211 -14.55 10.45 -24.24
CA THR A 211 -13.47 9.61 -24.74
C THR A 211 -13.97 8.33 -25.40
N SER A 212 -13.23 7.82 -26.38
CA SER A 212 -13.63 6.71 -27.27
C SER A 212 -13.71 5.32 -26.64
N VAL A 213 -13.38 5.15 -25.35
CA VAL A 213 -13.33 3.84 -24.67
C VAL A 213 -14.23 3.88 -23.44
N LEU A 214 -15.03 2.82 -23.26
CA LEU A 214 -15.93 2.66 -22.11
C LEU A 214 -15.12 2.48 -20.81
N ASP A 215 -15.64 3.02 -19.70
CA ASP A 215 -15.00 2.90 -18.37
C ASP A 215 -14.71 1.45 -17.98
N VAL A 216 -15.62 0.53 -18.32
CA VAL A 216 -15.49 -0.91 -18.04
C VAL A 216 -14.34 -1.54 -18.82
N GLU A 217 -14.17 -1.15 -20.10
CA GLU A 217 -13.04 -1.60 -20.91
C GLU A 217 -11.73 -1.01 -20.36
N GLN A 218 -11.70 0.26 -19.97
CA GLN A 218 -10.50 0.88 -19.41
C GLN A 218 -10.08 0.23 -18.08
N ARG A 219 -11.04 -0.17 -17.23
CA ARG A 219 -10.76 -0.95 -16.01
C ARG A 219 -10.15 -2.31 -16.34
N SER A 220 -10.68 -3.00 -17.35
CA SER A 220 -10.16 -4.28 -17.81
C SER A 220 -8.73 -4.16 -18.35
N ARG A 221 -8.45 -3.09 -19.11
CA ARG A 221 -7.10 -2.75 -19.60
C ARG A 221 -6.15 -2.41 -18.45
N LYS A 222 -6.61 -1.65 -17.43
CA LYS A 222 -5.83 -1.38 -16.21
C LYS A 222 -5.40 -2.69 -15.55
N MET A 223 -6.38 -3.54 -15.24
CA MET A 223 -6.17 -4.84 -14.60
C MET A 223 -5.13 -5.65 -15.38
N LEU A 224 -5.31 -5.79 -16.70
CA LEU A 224 -4.41 -6.54 -17.54
C LEU A 224 -2.97 -5.99 -17.51
N VAL A 225 -2.77 -4.67 -17.57
CA VAL A 225 -1.44 -4.05 -17.45
C VAL A 225 -0.78 -4.39 -16.11
N MET A 226 -1.52 -4.33 -14.99
CA MET A 226 -0.97 -4.69 -13.67
C MET A 226 -0.55 -6.14 -13.59
N TRP A 227 -1.34 -7.03 -14.17
CA TRP A 227 -1.07 -8.47 -14.18
C TRP A 227 0.14 -8.80 -15.04
N ILE A 228 0.28 -8.17 -16.21
CA ILE A 228 1.47 -8.32 -17.07
C ILE A 228 2.73 -7.84 -16.33
N ALA A 229 2.69 -6.66 -15.71
CA ALA A 229 3.81 -6.12 -14.95
C ALA A 229 4.25 -7.05 -13.81
N PHE A 230 3.27 -7.58 -13.06
CA PHE A 230 3.54 -8.57 -12.02
C PHE A 230 4.18 -9.84 -12.59
N CYS A 231 3.64 -10.40 -13.68
CA CYS A 231 4.19 -11.64 -14.26
C CYS A 231 5.65 -11.49 -14.69
N PHE A 232 6.01 -10.34 -15.25
CA PHE A 232 7.41 -10.04 -15.59
C PHE A 232 8.31 -9.94 -14.38
N VAL A 233 7.89 -9.20 -13.34
CA VAL A 233 8.65 -9.10 -12.09
C VAL A 233 8.80 -10.46 -11.42
N HIS A 234 7.74 -11.26 -11.41
CA HIS A 234 7.78 -12.62 -10.90
C HIS A 234 8.80 -13.50 -11.66
N GLN A 235 8.79 -13.49 -13.00
CA GLN A 235 9.75 -14.23 -13.82
C GLN A 235 11.20 -13.86 -13.49
N ARG A 236 11.47 -12.56 -13.29
CA ARG A 236 12.80 -12.06 -12.91
C ARG A 236 13.17 -12.43 -11.47
N CYS A 237 12.26 -12.25 -10.51
CA CYS A 237 12.50 -12.57 -9.11
C CYS A 237 12.73 -14.07 -8.87
N VAL A 238 12.11 -14.95 -9.67
CA VAL A 238 12.38 -16.39 -9.66
C VAL A 238 13.84 -16.69 -10.05
N GLY A 239 14.39 -15.95 -11.01
CA GLY A 239 15.79 -16.09 -11.41
C GLY A 239 16.78 -15.56 -10.37
N GLU A 240 16.47 -14.44 -9.72
CA GLU A 240 17.34 -13.82 -8.70
C GLU A 240 17.24 -14.51 -7.33
N VAL A 241 16.05 -14.99 -6.95
CA VAL A 241 15.76 -15.61 -5.65
C VAL A 241 15.08 -16.97 -5.89
N PRO A 242 15.88 -18.06 -5.95
CA PRO A 242 15.35 -19.40 -6.23
C PRO A 242 14.29 -19.88 -5.24
N LEU A 243 14.27 -19.36 -4.00
CA LEU A 243 13.24 -19.69 -3.00
C LEU A 243 11.82 -19.37 -3.48
N CYS A 244 11.64 -18.37 -4.36
CA CYS A 244 10.35 -18.02 -4.93
C CYS A 244 9.72 -19.19 -5.70
N THR A 245 10.54 -20.09 -6.26
CA THR A 245 10.02 -21.29 -6.97
C THR A 245 9.19 -22.17 -6.06
N ASN A 246 9.43 -22.18 -4.75
CA ASN A 246 8.72 -23.01 -3.76
C ASN A 246 7.32 -22.49 -3.41
N TYR A 247 6.86 -21.41 -4.04
CA TYR A 247 5.56 -20.80 -3.78
C TYR A 247 4.79 -20.57 -5.08
N ASN A 248 3.46 -20.52 -4.95
CA ASN A 248 2.57 -20.23 -6.06
C ASN A 248 2.28 -18.73 -6.18
N ILE A 249 1.73 -18.33 -7.32
CA ILE A 249 1.26 -16.97 -7.58
C ILE A 249 -0.12 -16.81 -6.91
N ALA A 250 -0.31 -15.72 -6.16
CA ALA A 250 -1.58 -15.43 -5.48
C ALA A 250 -2.75 -15.05 -6.40
N LEU A 251 -2.48 -14.74 -7.67
CA LEU A 251 -3.50 -14.43 -8.67
C LEU A 251 -4.11 -15.71 -9.24
N GLU A 252 -5.45 -15.76 -9.36
CA GLU A 252 -6.13 -16.84 -10.07
C GLU A 252 -6.38 -16.47 -11.54
N TRP A 253 -5.87 -17.28 -12.46
CA TRP A 253 -6.08 -17.07 -13.90
C TRP A 253 -7.57 -17.07 -14.32
N ARG A 254 -8.46 -17.62 -13.49
CA ARG A 254 -9.91 -17.67 -13.75
C ARG A 254 -10.57 -16.31 -13.63
N ASP A 255 -10.02 -15.42 -12.80
CA ASP A 255 -10.58 -14.09 -12.55
C ASP A 255 -10.44 -13.18 -13.78
N LEU A 256 -9.51 -13.49 -14.68
CA LEU A 256 -9.36 -12.80 -15.97
C LEU A 256 -10.58 -12.95 -16.88
N LYS A 257 -11.49 -13.90 -16.62
CA LYS A 257 -12.76 -14.05 -17.37
C LYS A 257 -13.68 -12.85 -17.25
N VAL A 258 -13.51 -12.02 -16.21
CA VAL A 258 -14.33 -10.82 -15.98
C VAL A 258 -13.88 -9.65 -16.88
N ALA A 259 -12.72 -9.76 -17.55
CA ALA A 259 -12.20 -8.71 -18.41
C ALA A 259 -13.06 -8.51 -19.66
N VAL A 260 -13.44 -7.26 -19.91
CA VAL A 260 -14.13 -6.81 -21.13
C VAL A 260 -13.11 -6.12 -22.02
N LEU A 261 -12.68 -6.79 -23.10
CA LEU A 261 -11.67 -6.30 -24.04
C LEU A 261 -12.20 -6.44 -25.47
N SER A 262 -12.08 -5.38 -26.27
CA SER A 262 -12.51 -5.34 -27.67
C SER A 262 -11.35 -5.56 -28.66
N ASP A 263 -10.12 -5.33 -28.21
CA ASP A 263 -8.91 -5.35 -29.04
C ASP A 263 -8.24 -6.73 -29.05
N GLU A 264 -7.81 -7.18 -30.24
CA GLU A 264 -7.18 -8.49 -30.44
C GLU A 264 -5.86 -8.59 -29.66
N ALA A 265 -5.03 -7.55 -29.68
CA ALA A 265 -3.76 -7.53 -28.94
C ALA A 265 -3.98 -7.68 -27.43
N ALA A 266 -5.01 -7.03 -26.88
CA ALA A 266 -5.37 -7.15 -25.48
C ALA A 266 -5.89 -8.56 -25.12
N ILE A 267 -6.69 -9.18 -26.00
CA ILE A 267 -7.17 -10.57 -25.82
C ILE A 267 -6.00 -11.56 -25.84
N LEU A 268 -5.06 -11.41 -26.78
CA LEU A 268 -3.86 -12.25 -26.86
C LEU A 268 -2.99 -12.09 -25.60
N ALA A 269 -2.75 -10.85 -25.17
CA ALA A 269 -2.00 -10.58 -23.95
C ALA A 269 -2.66 -11.23 -22.72
N LEU A 270 -3.99 -11.16 -22.60
CA LEU A 270 -4.75 -11.83 -21.54
C LEU A 270 -4.57 -13.34 -21.58
N GLN A 271 -4.62 -13.97 -22.75
CA GLN A 271 -4.40 -15.41 -22.90
C GLN A 271 -2.99 -15.83 -22.47
N HIS A 272 -1.97 -15.04 -22.80
CA HIS A 272 -0.59 -15.32 -22.40
C HIS A 272 -0.39 -15.19 -20.88
N VAL A 273 -0.95 -14.16 -20.25
CA VAL A 273 -0.93 -14.00 -18.79
C VAL A 273 -1.67 -15.16 -18.11
N ALA A 274 -2.86 -15.50 -18.59
CA ALA A 274 -3.64 -16.61 -18.06
C ALA A 274 -2.88 -17.94 -18.17
N ARG A 275 -2.21 -18.19 -19.31
CA ARG A 275 -1.37 -19.36 -19.53
C ARG A 275 -0.20 -19.39 -18.54
N TYR A 276 0.51 -18.28 -18.37
CA TYR A 276 1.65 -18.17 -17.45
C TYR A 276 1.26 -18.47 -16.00
N ILE A 277 0.19 -17.85 -15.51
CA ILE A 277 -0.29 -18.07 -14.13
C ILE A 277 -0.78 -19.52 -13.97
N ARG A 278 -1.50 -20.04 -14.97
CA ARG A 278 -2.02 -21.41 -14.95
C ARG A 278 -0.89 -22.45 -14.94
N THR A 279 0.13 -22.29 -15.77
CA THR A 279 1.27 -23.23 -15.80
C THR A 279 1.99 -23.20 -14.46
N TRP A 280 2.22 -22.03 -13.88
CA TRP A 280 2.86 -21.92 -12.58
C TRP A 280 2.05 -22.59 -11.46
N ASN A 281 0.78 -22.20 -11.30
CA ASN A 281 -0.06 -22.66 -10.19
C ASN A 281 -0.47 -24.14 -10.29
N ASN A 282 -0.56 -24.70 -11.51
CA ASN A 282 -0.87 -26.13 -11.68
C ASN A 282 0.34 -27.04 -11.51
N THR A 283 1.57 -26.53 -11.66
CA THR A 283 2.77 -27.37 -11.59
C THR A 283 2.98 -27.90 -10.17
N ASN A 284 2.55 -27.16 -9.14
CA ASN A 284 2.76 -27.55 -7.76
C ASN A 284 1.57 -27.12 -6.88
N GLN A 285 1.05 -28.01 -6.02
CA GLN A 285 0.07 -27.66 -4.97
C GLN A 285 0.77 -26.90 -3.82
N ARG A 286 1.37 -25.75 -4.13
CA ARG A 286 2.12 -24.91 -3.19
C ARG A 286 1.26 -23.74 -2.69
N PRO A 287 1.54 -23.22 -1.50
CA PRO A 287 0.81 -22.07 -0.99
C PRO A 287 1.17 -20.79 -1.78
N PRO A 288 0.21 -19.86 -1.97
CA PRO A 288 0.44 -18.62 -2.73
C PRO A 288 1.21 -17.58 -1.92
N LEU A 289 2.20 -16.93 -2.54
CA LEU A 289 2.98 -15.86 -1.92
C LEU A 289 2.27 -14.50 -2.03
N PHE A 290 2.29 -13.70 -0.96
CA PHE A 290 1.65 -12.37 -0.88
C PHE A 290 0.13 -12.37 -1.10
N HIS A 291 -0.56 -13.44 -0.71
CA HIS A 291 -2.02 -13.52 -0.84
C HIS A 291 -2.71 -12.64 0.21
N LEU A 292 -3.64 -11.76 -0.20
CA LEU A 292 -4.28 -10.78 0.69
C LEU A 292 -4.93 -11.40 1.93
N THR A 293 -5.67 -12.49 1.77
CA THR A 293 -6.40 -13.17 2.87
C THR A 293 -5.55 -14.13 3.69
N ASN A 294 -4.45 -14.66 3.14
CA ASN A 294 -3.61 -15.63 3.83
C ASN A 294 -2.14 -15.21 3.74
N GLN A 295 -1.63 -14.66 4.83
CA GLN A 295 -0.26 -14.17 4.93
C GLN A 295 0.71 -15.23 5.49
N GLU A 296 0.24 -16.39 5.97
CA GLU A 296 1.10 -17.44 6.50
C GLU A 296 2.22 -17.87 5.52
N PRO A 297 1.95 -18.04 4.21
CA PRO A 297 2.99 -18.42 3.25
C PRO A 297 4.06 -17.34 3.10
N THR A 298 3.69 -16.07 3.23
CA THR A 298 4.62 -14.93 3.20
C THR A 298 5.51 -14.92 4.44
N PHE A 299 4.95 -15.28 5.60
CA PHE A 299 5.73 -15.42 6.84
C PHE A 299 6.66 -16.63 6.82
N ASP A 300 6.21 -17.78 6.29
CA ASP A 300 7.07 -18.96 6.05
C ASP A 300 8.20 -18.63 5.05
N PHE A 301 7.88 -17.90 3.98
CA PHE A 301 8.90 -17.41 3.04
C PHE A 301 9.93 -16.54 3.74
N GLY A 302 9.49 -15.54 4.51
CA GLY A 302 10.36 -14.63 5.23
C GLY A 302 11.26 -15.35 6.24
N GLN A 303 10.70 -16.34 6.94
CA GLN A 303 11.44 -17.19 7.86
C GLN A 303 12.54 -17.97 7.15
N ARG A 304 12.20 -18.71 6.08
CA ARG A 304 13.17 -19.52 5.33
C ARG A 304 14.24 -18.67 4.67
N PHE A 305 13.84 -17.52 4.12
CA PHE A 305 14.76 -16.57 3.51
C PHE A 305 15.74 -16.01 4.55
N GLY A 306 15.22 -15.55 5.69
CA GLY A 306 16.03 -14.95 6.74
C GLY A 306 16.97 -15.95 7.41
N LEU A 307 16.54 -17.20 7.62
CA LEU A 307 17.39 -18.27 8.14
C LEU A 307 18.52 -18.65 7.17
N GLY A 308 18.31 -18.51 5.87
CA GLY A 308 19.32 -18.71 4.84
C GLY A 308 20.25 -17.50 4.61
N SER A 309 19.92 -16.34 5.17
CA SER A 309 20.66 -15.08 4.95
C SER A 309 21.60 -14.77 6.11
N THR A 310 22.91 -14.79 5.85
CA THR A 310 23.93 -14.40 6.84
C THR A 310 23.70 -12.98 7.35
N SER A 311 23.34 -12.04 6.46
CA SER A 311 23.11 -10.64 6.85
C SER A 311 21.96 -10.48 7.84
N MET A 312 20.84 -11.20 7.67
CA MET A 312 19.70 -11.11 8.60
C MET A 312 19.99 -11.82 9.91
N MET A 313 20.76 -12.92 9.85
CA MET A 313 21.25 -13.62 11.03
C MET A 313 22.22 -12.77 11.86
N ASP A 314 23.08 -11.98 11.23
CA ASP A 314 23.99 -11.05 11.92
C ASP A 314 23.21 -9.93 12.63
N VAL A 315 22.16 -9.40 11.99
CA VAL A 315 21.26 -8.42 12.62
C VAL A 315 20.58 -9.04 13.85
N TYR A 316 20.06 -10.26 13.74
CA TYR A 316 19.47 -10.98 14.87
C TYR A 316 20.45 -11.14 16.03
N ASN A 317 21.67 -11.63 15.76
CA ASN A 317 22.68 -11.84 16.80
C ASN A 317 23.05 -10.53 17.48
N ARG A 318 23.24 -9.45 16.72
CA ARG A 318 23.53 -8.12 17.25
C ARG A 318 22.42 -7.60 18.16
N GLU A 319 21.16 -7.76 17.78
CA GLU A 319 20.02 -7.34 18.61
C GLU A 319 19.92 -8.15 19.92
N ILE A 320 20.23 -9.44 19.88
CA ILE A 320 20.30 -10.28 21.09
C ILE A 320 21.43 -9.79 22.01
N GLU A 321 22.62 -9.52 21.49
CA GLU A 321 23.75 -9.01 22.28
C GLU A 321 23.42 -7.66 22.94
N ILE A 322 22.83 -6.73 22.19
CA ILE A 322 22.40 -5.42 22.69
C ILE A 322 21.36 -5.61 23.81
N TRP A 323 20.40 -6.49 23.62
CA TRP A 323 19.36 -6.79 24.60
C TRP A 323 19.94 -7.38 25.89
N GLU A 324 20.82 -8.38 25.78
CA GLU A 324 21.48 -9.01 26.93
C GLU A 324 22.33 -8.02 27.72
N ALA A 325 23.08 -7.16 27.03
CA ALA A 325 23.85 -6.09 27.65
C ALA A 325 22.94 -5.13 28.44
N ARG A 326 21.80 -4.73 27.85
CA ARG A 326 20.82 -3.84 28.50
C ARG A 326 20.16 -4.50 29.71
N VAL A 327 19.83 -5.79 29.64
CA VAL A 327 19.31 -6.56 30.78
C VAL A 327 20.33 -6.59 31.91
N LYS A 328 21.60 -6.86 31.60
CA LYS A 328 22.69 -6.87 32.59
C LYS A 328 22.91 -5.50 33.23
N GLU A 329 22.91 -4.43 32.45
CA GLU A 329 23.03 -3.05 32.94
C GLU A 329 21.90 -2.74 33.93
N LYS A 330 20.66 -3.08 33.58
CA LYS A 330 19.48 -2.82 34.41
C LYS A 330 19.47 -3.68 35.68
N TRP A 331 19.96 -4.90 35.61
CA TRP A 331 20.15 -5.74 36.80
C TRP A 331 21.17 -5.13 37.76
N ASN A 332 22.29 -4.62 37.25
CA ASN A 332 23.29 -3.90 38.06
C ASN A 332 22.70 -2.63 38.70
N GLU A 333 21.85 -1.89 37.99
CA GLU A 333 21.12 -0.75 38.55
C GLU A 333 20.20 -1.17 39.72
N ILE A 334 19.50 -2.29 39.57
CA ILE A 334 18.65 -2.83 40.64
C ILE A 334 19.49 -3.24 41.85
N GLU A 335 20.62 -3.91 41.63
CA GLU A 335 21.49 -4.36 42.71
C GLU A 335 22.11 -3.19 43.47
N THR A 336 22.59 -2.16 42.77
CA THR A 336 23.11 -0.94 43.38
C THR A 336 22.03 -0.18 44.16
N LYS A 337 20.79 -0.09 43.64
CA LYS A 337 19.65 0.45 44.38
C LYS A 337 19.35 -0.35 45.65
N LYS A 338 19.33 -1.69 45.59
CA LYS A 338 19.13 -2.55 46.76
C LYS A 338 20.19 -2.31 47.83
N ARG A 339 21.47 -2.22 47.44
CA ARG A 339 22.58 -1.94 48.35
C ARG A 339 22.42 -0.56 49.01
N LYS A 340 22.14 0.47 48.21
CA LYS A 340 21.92 1.84 48.69
C LYS A 340 20.72 1.95 49.63
N VAL A 341 19.64 1.21 49.36
CA VAL A 341 18.46 1.13 50.26
C VAL A 341 18.85 0.51 51.60
N ALA A 342 19.63 -0.57 51.61
CA ALA A 342 20.10 -1.19 52.84
C ALA A 342 21.00 -0.23 53.65
N GLU A 343 21.92 0.47 52.99
CA GLU A 343 22.78 1.48 53.61
C GLU A 343 21.97 2.64 54.21
N LEU A 344 21.00 3.19 53.47
CA LEU A 344 20.14 4.28 53.95
C LEU A 344 19.31 3.85 55.15
N ARG A 345 18.76 2.62 55.14
CA ARG A 345 18.02 2.08 56.29
C ARG A 345 18.90 1.90 57.52
N ALA A 346 20.13 1.41 57.36
CA ALA A 346 21.10 1.30 58.44
C ALA A 346 21.49 2.68 59.00
N GLU A 347 21.71 3.66 58.14
CA GLU A 347 22.07 5.03 58.53
C GLU A 347 20.93 5.75 59.26
N ILE A 348 19.69 5.63 58.76
CA ILE A 348 18.50 6.16 59.44
C ILE A 348 18.37 5.53 60.83
N SER A 349 18.57 4.22 60.94
CA SER A 349 18.54 3.51 62.22
C SER A 349 19.61 4.03 63.19
N ARG A 350 20.84 4.23 62.71
CA ARG A 350 21.96 4.79 63.49
C ARG A 350 21.68 6.22 63.96
N LEU A 351 21.20 7.08 63.07
CA LEU A 351 20.85 8.47 63.40
C LEU A 351 19.70 8.55 64.40
N ASN A 352 18.69 7.67 64.28
CA ASN A 352 17.59 7.55 65.23
C ASN A 352 18.09 7.12 66.62
N GLN A 353 18.96 6.10 66.70
CA GLN A 353 19.58 5.68 67.96
C GLN A 353 20.39 6.82 68.61
N ASN A 354 21.17 7.57 67.81
CA ASN A 354 21.93 8.72 68.30
C ASN A 354 21.00 9.83 68.81
N LEU A 355 19.91 10.13 68.09
CA LEU A 355 18.90 11.09 68.51
C LEU A 355 18.26 10.71 69.85
N VAL A 356 17.87 9.44 70.02
CA VAL A 356 17.34 8.90 71.28
C VAL A 356 18.37 9.02 72.40
N SER A 357 19.62 8.62 72.15
CA SER A 357 20.70 8.66 73.15
C SER A 357 21.02 10.08 73.61
N LYS A 358 21.08 11.05 72.67
CA LYS A 358 21.30 12.47 72.98
C LYS A 358 20.11 13.10 73.70
N LYS A 359 18.88 12.67 73.39
CA LYS A 359 17.66 13.10 74.11
C LYS A 359 17.66 12.58 75.55
N LEU A 360 18.11 11.35 75.78
CA LEU A 360 18.27 10.79 77.12
C LEU A 360 19.32 11.57 77.93
N LEU A 361 20.50 11.81 77.36
CA LEU A 361 21.55 12.61 78.00
C LEU A 361 21.08 14.04 78.33
N LEU A 362 20.31 14.67 77.44
CA LEU A 362 19.71 15.97 77.72
C LEU A 362 18.78 15.89 78.94
N THR A 363 17.95 14.86 79.02
CA THR A 363 16.99 14.69 80.13
C THR A 363 17.73 14.52 81.46
N ILE A 364 18.80 13.73 81.48
CA ILE A 364 19.67 13.55 82.66
C ILE A 364 20.32 14.88 83.07
N GLU A 365 20.86 15.63 82.10
CA GLU A 365 21.52 16.91 82.38
C GLU A 365 20.52 17.99 82.83
N GLU A 366 19.30 18.00 82.27
CA GLU A 366 18.21 18.87 82.72
C GLU A 366 17.81 18.57 84.16
N GLU A 367 17.73 17.30 84.54
CA GLU A 367 17.44 16.90 85.93
C GLU A 367 18.60 17.27 86.86
N ARG A 368 19.87 17.08 86.43
CA ARG A 368 21.06 17.52 87.17
C ARG A 368 21.04 19.03 87.43
N LEU A 369 20.78 19.83 86.39
CA LEU A 369 20.66 21.28 86.50
C LEU A 369 19.46 21.68 87.38
N ARG A 370 18.34 20.98 87.29
CA ARG A 370 17.17 21.22 88.15
C ARG A 370 17.49 21.00 89.62
N LEU A 371 18.23 19.94 89.96
CA LEU A 371 18.63 19.62 91.33
C LEU A 371 19.67 20.60 91.89
N ASN A 372 20.70 20.94 91.12
CA ASN A 372 21.77 21.85 91.55
C ASN A 372 21.32 23.29 91.79
N TYR A 373 20.27 23.75 91.10
CA TYR A 373 19.75 25.12 91.22
C TYR A 373 18.52 25.25 92.13
N ARG A 374 18.14 24.21 92.90
CA ARG A 374 17.02 24.28 93.87
C ARG A 374 17.26 25.26 95.05
N SER A 375 18.51 25.64 95.35
CA SER A 375 18.84 26.42 96.56
C SER A 375 18.95 27.94 96.39
N ASN A 376 18.87 28.50 95.17
CA ASN A 376 18.88 29.96 94.99
C ASN A 376 17.46 30.51 94.82
N SER A 377 16.83 30.73 95.98
CA SER A 377 15.64 31.57 96.14
C SER A 377 15.99 33.04 95.90
N TYR A 378 16.17 33.47 94.66
CA TYR A 378 15.80 34.81 94.19
C TYR A 378 15.74 34.78 92.67
N GLY A 379 14.59 35.19 92.14
CA GLY A 379 14.18 34.98 90.76
C GLY A 379 15.16 35.51 89.72
N TYR A 380 15.82 34.58 89.03
CA TYR A 380 16.14 34.71 87.61
C TYR A 380 16.47 33.28 87.13
N TYR A 381 15.59 32.67 86.34
CA TYR A 381 15.87 31.40 85.64
C TYR A 381 16.30 31.66 84.19
N PRO A 382 17.51 32.19 83.90
CA PRO A 382 17.97 32.31 82.54
C PRO A 382 18.89 31.17 82.14
N THR A 383 19.23 30.14 82.95
CA THR A 383 20.33 29.19 82.62
C THR A 383 19.91 27.91 81.91
N SER A 384 18.72 27.35 82.17
CA SER A 384 18.24 26.15 81.45
C SER A 384 17.85 26.43 80.00
N LYS A 385 17.21 27.58 79.73
CA LYS A 385 16.80 28.02 78.39
C LYS A 385 17.97 28.19 77.40
N PRO A 386 19.09 28.87 77.72
CA PRO A 386 20.21 29.07 76.80
C PRO A 386 21.05 27.81 76.65
N PHE A 387 21.14 26.91 77.63
CA PHE A 387 21.83 25.62 77.43
C PHE A 387 21.11 24.77 76.37
N LYS A 388 19.77 24.66 76.48
CA LYS A 388 18.90 24.00 75.50
C LYS A 388 18.99 24.67 74.12
N LYS A 389 19.08 26.01 74.07
CA LYS A 389 19.16 26.82 72.85
C LYS A 389 20.55 26.81 72.18
N ARG A 390 21.65 26.80 72.95
CA ARG A 390 23.04 26.82 72.44
C ARG A 390 23.59 25.43 72.12
N SER A 391 23.28 24.41 72.92
CA SER A 391 23.91 23.10 72.77
C SER A 391 23.00 22.08 72.06
N TRP A 392 21.73 21.96 72.49
CA TRP A 392 20.86 20.89 71.98
C TRP A 392 20.14 21.22 70.68
N ARG A 393 19.55 22.42 70.55
CA ARG A 393 18.82 22.81 69.32
C ARG A 393 19.62 22.61 68.03
N PRO A 394 20.92 23.00 67.94
CA PRO A 394 21.71 22.78 66.73
C PRO A 394 21.93 21.29 66.45
N ILE A 395 22.16 20.48 67.47
CA ILE A 395 22.39 19.03 67.33
C ILE A 395 21.11 18.32 66.90
N SER A 396 19.98 18.64 67.53
CA SER A 396 18.67 18.08 67.17
C SER A 396 18.27 18.49 65.76
N MET A 397 18.42 19.77 65.39
CA MET A 397 18.10 20.20 64.02
C MET A 397 18.94 19.45 62.99
N ARG A 398 20.25 19.29 63.23
CA ARG A 398 21.14 18.55 62.33
C ARG A 398 20.77 17.08 62.18
N LEU A 399 20.47 16.39 63.30
CA LEU A 399 20.08 14.98 63.27
C LEU A 399 18.72 14.79 62.59
N THR A 400 17.73 15.60 62.94
CA THR A 400 16.39 15.51 62.33
C THR A 400 16.43 15.90 60.84
N SER A 401 17.23 16.90 60.44
CA SER A 401 17.40 17.22 59.03
C SER A 401 18.08 16.08 58.27
N ALA A 402 19.10 15.44 58.86
CA ALA A 402 19.80 14.32 58.24
C ALA A 402 18.91 13.08 58.07
N ILE A 403 18.06 12.79 59.07
CA ILE A 403 17.06 11.72 58.98
C ILE A 403 16.09 12.03 57.84
N ARG A 404 15.51 13.24 57.83
CA ARG A 404 14.56 13.65 56.77
C ARG A 404 15.18 13.56 55.37
N THR A 405 16.42 14.04 55.18
CA THR A 405 17.10 13.95 53.88
C THR A 405 17.37 12.51 53.46
N ASN A 406 17.69 11.62 54.42
CA ASN A 406 17.92 10.22 54.13
C ASN A 406 16.61 9.47 53.85
N GLU A 407 15.51 9.82 54.52
CA GLU A 407 14.16 9.32 54.24
C GLU A 407 13.68 9.75 52.84
N GLU A 408 13.82 11.03 52.49
CA GLU A 408 13.51 11.53 51.14
C GLU A 408 14.35 10.82 50.05
N THR A 409 15.64 10.56 50.34
CA THR A 409 16.52 9.83 49.41
C THR A 409 16.14 8.35 49.31
N LEU A 410 15.69 7.74 50.41
CA LEU A 410 15.19 6.37 50.45
C LEU A 410 13.93 6.23 49.60
N GLU A 411 12.95 7.13 49.76
CA GLU A 411 11.72 7.13 48.95
C GLU A 411 12.02 7.24 47.46
N ARG A 412 12.93 8.14 47.06
CA ARG A 412 13.36 8.26 45.65
C ARG A 412 14.06 7.01 45.14
N THR A 413 14.82 6.31 45.98
CA THR A 413 15.58 5.12 45.59
C THR A 413 14.68 3.88 45.48
N LEU A 414 13.57 3.84 46.23
CA LEU A 414 12.59 2.74 46.22
C LEU A 414 11.71 2.73 44.96
N VAL A 415 11.70 3.80 44.17
CA VAL A 415 10.94 3.84 42.91
C VAL A 415 11.46 2.76 41.95
N ALA A 416 10.54 1.88 41.54
CA ALA A 416 10.85 0.78 40.64
C ALA A 416 11.40 1.30 39.30
N PRO A 417 12.47 0.69 38.75
CA PRO A 417 12.91 0.96 37.38
C PRO A 417 11.79 0.64 36.38
N ARG A 418 11.83 1.30 35.21
CA ARG A 418 10.91 1.00 34.11
C ARG A 418 11.05 -0.46 33.69
N TYR A 419 9.91 -1.10 33.37
CA TYR A 419 9.91 -2.47 32.85
C TYR A 419 10.65 -2.54 31.52
N LEU A 420 11.34 -3.65 31.29
CA LEU A 420 12.05 -3.90 30.04
C LEU A 420 11.10 -4.53 29.03
N VAL A 421 11.04 -3.95 27.83
CA VAL A 421 10.30 -4.50 26.70
C VAL A 421 11.33 -5.08 25.75
N ARG A 422 11.22 -6.39 25.48
CA ARG A 422 12.08 -7.06 24.51
C ARG A 422 11.64 -6.63 23.10
N PRO A 423 12.55 -6.14 22.25
CA PRO A 423 12.19 -5.62 20.93
C PRO A 423 11.79 -6.74 19.95
N LEU A 424 12.40 -7.92 20.09
CA LEU A 424 12.15 -9.07 19.24
C LEU A 424 11.42 -10.19 19.99
N PRO A 425 10.60 -11.00 19.29
CA PRO A 425 10.03 -12.22 19.83
C PRO A 425 11.07 -13.14 20.48
N PRO A 426 10.65 -13.97 21.46
CA PRO A 426 11.56 -14.89 22.12
C PRO A 426 12.03 -16.03 21.21
N ALA A 427 11.15 -16.50 20.32
CA ALA A 427 11.48 -17.53 19.35
C ALA A 427 12.32 -16.94 18.21
N LYS A 428 13.46 -17.57 17.93
CA LYS A 428 14.37 -17.16 16.84
C LYS A 428 13.66 -17.13 15.49
N SER A 429 12.83 -18.14 15.23
CA SER A 429 12.03 -18.26 14.01
C SER A 429 11.18 -17.01 13.74
N ASP A 430 10.52 -16.52 14.77
CA ASP A 430 9.55 -15.42 14.67
C ASP A 430 10.29 -14.08 14.62
N ALA A 431 11.38 -13.96 15.38
CA ALA A 431 12.27 -12.80 15.33
C ALA A 431 12.88 -12.61 13.94
N ILE A 432 13.30 -13.70 13.27
CA ILE A 432 13.82 -13.64 11.91
C ILE A 432 12.74 -13.23 10.90
N THR A 433 11.52 -13.71 11.05
CA THR A 433 10.39 -13.24 10.21
C THR A 433 10.17 -11.74 10.37
N VAL A 434 10.21 -11.21 11.59
CA VAL A 434 10.10 -9.76 11.84
C VAL A 434 11.27 -9.01 11.20
N ILE A 435 12.50 -9.47 11.39
CA ILE A 435 13.69 -8.85 10.78
C ILE A 435 13.57 -8.85 9.26
N PHE A 436 13.12 -9.96 8.66
CA PHE A 436 12.87 -10.05 7.23
C PHE A 436 11.85 -9.00 6.76
N MET A 437 10.73 -8.81 7.45
CA MET A 437 9.73 -7.80 7.06
C MET A 437 10.27 -6.37 7.17
N MET A 438 11.12 -6.09 8.16
CA MET A 438 11.75 -4.78 8.35
C MET A 438 12.90 -4.52 7.35
N THR A 439 13.56 -5.58 6.87
CA THR A 439 14.75 -5.51 6.01
C THR A 439 14.55 -6.23 4.68
N MET A 440 13.31 -6.26 4.21
CA MET A 440 12.92 -7.02 3.03
C MET A 440 13.77 -6.59 1.82
N PRO A 441 14.40 -7.53 1.09
CA PRO A 441 15.15 -7.20 -0.11
C PRO A 441 14.29 -6.46 -1.13
N ARG A 442 14.87 -5.47 -1.81
CA ARG A 442 14.12 -4.56 -2.70
C ARG A 442 13.36 -5.30 -3.81
N ASN A 443 13.95 -6.35 -4.36
CA ASN A 443 13.31 -7.16 -5.40
C ASN A 443 12.06 -7.88 -4.89
N ILE A 444 12.11 -8.44 -3.67
CA ILE A 444 10.97 -9.09 -3.03
C ILE A 444 9.90 -8.08 -2.61
N GLU A 445 10.30 -6.89 -2.16
CA GLU A 445 9.39 -5.79 -1.85
C GLU A 445 8.60 -5.35 -3.10
N ILE A 446 9.29 -5.17 -4.24
CA ILE A 446 8.66 -4.81 -5.52
C ILE A 446 7.71 -5.93 -5.98
N LEU A 447 8.12 -7.19 -5.87
CA LEU A 447 7.27 -8.34 -6.18
C LEU A 447 6.00 -8.35 -5.33
N GLY A 448 6.13 -8.17 -4.02
CA GLY A 448 4.99 -8.12 -3.09
C GLY A 448 4.07 -6.94 -3.39
N SER A 449 4.62 -5.75 -3.58
CA SER A 449 3.86 -4.54 -3.94
C SER A 449 3.04 -4.75 -5.22
N LEU A 450 3.65 -5.24 -6.29
CA LEU A 450 2.95 -5.47 -7.56
C LEU A 450 1.95 -6.62 -7.47
N CYS A 451 2.23 -7.67 -6.69
CA CYS A 451 1.28 -8.76 -6.44
C CYS A 451 0.00 -8.23 -5.77
N LEU A 452 0.16 -7.37 -4.76
CA LEU A 452 -0.97 -6.76 -4.06
C LEU A 452 -1.74 -5.79 -4.95
N THR A 453 -1.05 -4.97 -5.76
CA THR A 453 -1.68 -4.08 -6.74
C THR A 453 -2.47 -4.86 -7.80
N ALA A 454 -1.92 -5.98 -8.29
CA ALA A 454 -2.61 -6.86 -9.23
C ALA A 454 -3.85 -7.51 -8.61
N GLN A 455 -3.77 -8.01 -7.37
CA GLN A 455 -4.93 -8.55 -6.65
C GLN A 455 -6.01 -7.47 -6.44
N ARG A 456 -5.62 -6.26 -6.03
CA ARG A 456 -6.55 -5.13 -5.83
C ARG A 456 -7.20 -4.65 -7.12
N SER A 457 -6.56 -4.84 -8.27
CA SER A 457 -7.15 -4.47 -9.57
C SER A 457 -8.40 -5.29 -9.94
N LEU A 458 -8.64 -6.43 -9.29
CA LEU A 458 -9.88 -7.22 -9.42
C LEU A 458 -11.02 -6.69 -8.55
N ALA A 459 -10.71 -6.06 -7.43
CA ALA A 459 -11.74 -5.50 -6.55
C ALA A 459 -12.39 -4.31 -7.25
N ALA A 460 -13.72 -4.24 -7.23
CA ALA A 460 -14.40 -2.99 -7.56
C ALA A 460 -13.83 -1.92 -6.64
N ASN A 461 -13.33 -0.81 -7.20
CA ASN A 461 -13.01 0.38 -6.44
C ASN A 461 -14.29 0.86 -5.75
N ALA A 462 -14.56 0.31 -4.57
CA ALA A 462 -15.68 0.69 -3.72
C ALA A 462 -15.33 2.05 -3.12
N GLY A 463 -15.67 3.10 -3.85
CA GLY A 463 -15.64 4.50 -3.41
C GLY A 463 -14.42 5.29 -3.93
N GLU A 464 -14.51 6.58 -4.28
CA GLU A 464 -15.49 7.56 -3.79
C GLU A 464 -15.84 7.36 -2.30
N CYS A 465 -14.93 6.82 -1.46
CA CYS A 465 -15.07 6.80 0.01
C CYS A 465 -13.85 6.22 0.77
N PHE A 466 -12.66 6.12 0.19
CA PHE A 466 -11.44 5.88 0.96
C PHE A 466 -10.40 6.94 0.57
N THR A 467 -10.46 8.05 1.28
CA THR A 467 -9.44 9.10 1.31
C THR A 467 -8.08 8.49 1.59
N GLU A 468 -7.12 8.69 0.67
CA GLU A 468 -5.68 9.02 0.77
C GLU A 468 -4.81 8.62 1.99
N LEU A 469 -5.31 7.94 3.02
CA LEU A 469 -4.57 7.64 4.25
C LEU A 469 -3.71 6.37 4.16
N GLU A 470 -4.13 5.33 3.42
CA GLU A 470 -3.42 4.05 3.52
C GLU A 470 -2.24 3.90 2.54
N HIS A 471 -2.19 4.69 1.46
CA HIS A 471 -1.06 4.66 0.53
C HIS A 471 0.15 5.42 1.07
N HIS A 472 -0.09 6.43 1.91
CA HIS A 472 0.96 7.13 2.62
C HIS A 472 1.35 6.39 3.90
N ASP A 473 0.44 5.73 4.62
CA ASP A 473 0.79 5.12 5.91
C ASP A 473 1.63 3.85 5.80
N MET A 474 1.44 2.93 4.84
CA MET A 474 2.34 1.76 4.76
C MET A 474 3.74 2.10 4.21
N VAL A 475 3.83 3.06 3.30
CA VAL A 475 5.14 3.51 2.76
C VAL A 475 5.83 4.49 3.70
N ALA A 476 5.07 5.33 4.43
CA ALA A 476 5.63 6.19 5.48
C ALA A 476 6.03 5.39 6.71
N ILE A 477 5.31 4.34 7.11
CA ILE A 477 5.77 3.45 8.19
C ILE A 477 7.09 2.76 7.82
N LEU A 478 7.29 2.42 6.55
CA LEU A 478 8.56 1.82 6.07
C LEU A 478 9.66 2.84 5.73
N GLN A 479 9.33 4.12 5.52
CA GLN A 479 10.30 5.17 5.16
C GLN A 479 10.62 6.16 6.29
N SER A 480 9.71 6.39 7.26
CA SER A 480 9.93 7.26 8.42
C SER A 480 10.85 6.63 9.47
N GLU A 481 11.03 5.32 9.43
CA GLU A 481 12.00 4.62 10.28
C GLU A 481 13.45 4.70 9.76
N ARG A 482 13.67 5.17 8.52
CA ARG A 482 15.01 5.36 7.96
C ARG A 482 15.65 6.71 8.30
N THR A 483 14.90 7.70 8.76
CA THR A 483 15.41 9.07 8.98
C THR A 483 15.48 9.53 10.44
N ASN A 484 15.03 8.71 11.40
CA ASN A 484 15.15 9.04 12.83
C ASN A 484 16.00 8.00 13.58
N SER A 485 17.30 7.94 13.29
CA SER A 485 18.29 7.20 14.10
C SER A 485 18.84 8.03 15.28
N SER A 486 18.09 9.01 15.77
CA SER A 486 18.44 9.74 16.99
C SER A 486 17.17 10.08 17.76
N ASP A 487 17.00 9.39 18.89
CA ASP A 487 16.02 9.63 19.94
C ASP A 487 14.55 9.62 19.52
N THR A 488 13.86 8.48 19.67
CA THR A 488 12.50 8.44 20.25
C THR A 488 12.03 7.01 20.54
N CYS A 489 11.29 6.90 21.64
CA CYS A 489 10.73 5.69 22.23
C CYS A 489 9.50 5.24 21.42
N TYR A 490 9.55 4.08 20.76
CA TYR A 490 8.39 3.46 20.14
C TYR A 490 7.64 2.58 21.13
N GLN A 491 6.38 2.95 21.41
CA GLN A 491 5.41 2.10 22.11
C GLN A 491 4.86 1.08 21.11
N TYR A 492 5.21 -0.20 21.28
CA TYR A 492 4.51 -1.30 20.61
C TYR A 492 3.34 -1.78 21.45
N SER A 493 2.24 -2.05 20.77
CA SER A 493 0.97 -2.54 21.30
C SER A 493 1.12 -3.87 22.03
N VAL A 494 0.35 -3.95 23.12
CA VAL A 494 0.30 -5.00 24.13
C VAL A 494 -0.13 -6.35 23.55
N TYR A 495 0.78 -7.33 23.55
CA TYR A 495 0.42 -8.73 23.75
C TYR A 495 0.70 -9.06 25.22
N SER A 496 -0.34 -9.01 26.05
CA SER A 496 -0.27 -9.51 27.41
C SER A 496 -0.77 -10.95 27.43
N GLU A 497 0.15 -11.91 27.52
CA GLU A 497 -0.12 -13.13 28.27
C GLU A 497 0.44 -12.93 29.69
N PRO A 498 -0.35 -13.14 30.74
CA PRO A 498 0.12 -13.01 32.10
C PRO A 498 1.03 -14.19 32.44
N CYS A 499 2.33 -13.92 32.64
CA CYS A 499 3.23 -14.81 33.38
C CYS A 499 2.80 -14.84 34.86
N SER A 500 1.75 -15.60 35.15
CA SER A 500 1.28 -15.90 36.50
C SER A 500 2.14 -16.98 37.14
N LEU A 501 3.42 -16.70 37.45
CA LEU A 501 4.25 -17.65 38.23
C LEU A 501 5.43 -17.02 39.02
N LEU A 502 5.46 -15.70 39.22
CA LEU A 502 6.53 -15.04 40.02
C LEU A 502 6.02 -14.20 41.20
N SER A 503 4.73 -14.27 41.53
CA SER A 503 4.13 -13.50 42.63
C SER A 503 4.13 -14.22 44.00
N SER A 504 4.69 -15.42 44.11
CA SER A 504 4.61 -16.22 45.36
C SER A 504 5.87 -16.24 46.23
N GLU A 505 6.99 -15.65 45.82
CA GLU A 505 8.25 -15.73 46.59
C GLU A 505 8.73 -14.43 47.25
N ILE A 506 8.04 -13.30 47.05
CA ILE A 506 8.43 -12.01 47.64
C ILE A 506 7.61 -11.66 48.91
N LEU A 507 6.62 -12.48 49.29
CA LEU A 507 5.79 -12.27 50.49
C LEU A 507 6.14 -13.18 51.69
N ARG A 508 7.30 -13.84 51.70
CA ARG A 508 7.74 -14.73 52.80
C ARG A 508 8.90 -14.20 53.66
N SER A 509 9.18 -12.91 53.65
CA SER A 509 10.10 -12.31 54.64
C SER A 509 9.64 -10.93 55.13
N GLN A 510 8.42 -10.89 55.68
CA GLN A 510 8.02 -9.87 56.65
C GLN A 510 7.60 -10.54 57.96
#